data_AF-A0A844EE23-F1
#
_entry.id   AF-A0A844EE23-F1
#
_cell.length_a   1.000
_cell.length_b   1.000
_cell.length_c   1.000
_cell.angle_alpha   90.00
_cell.angle_beta   90.00
_cell.angle_gamma   90.00
#
_symmetry.space_group_name_H-M   'P 1'
#
loop_
_entity.id
_entity.type
_entity.pdbx_description
1 polymer ?
#
loop_
_entity_poly.entity_id
_entity_poly.type
_entity_poly.pdbx_seq_one_letter_code
_entity_poly.pdbx_strand_id
1 'polypeptide(L)' 'MTFCFEDLDPDSKEFLKKHVPSAVNCKSLDELLLELDDFITSTFDENDEPTALSREGEAVYDRIYCCTP' A
#
# COMPACT_ATOMS: atom_id res chain seq x y z
N MET A 1 8.27 -4.62 16.32
CA MET A 1 9.17 -5.03 15.23
C MET A 1 9.47 -3.79 14.41
N THR A 2 10.71 -3.61 13.95
CA THR A 2 11.05 -2.50 13.05
C THR A 2 10.57 -2.90 11.66
N PHE A 3 9.61 -2.16 11.12
CA PHE A 3 9.18 -2.32 9.73
C PHE A 3 10.35 -2.05 8.78
N CYS A 4 10.56 -2.93 7.82
CA CYS A 4 11.57 -2.76 6.77
C CYS A 4 10.89 -2.87 5.41
N PHE A 5 10.87 -1.77 4.65
CA PHE A 5 10.34 -1.75 3.29
C PHE A 5 10.99 -2.81 2.39
N GLU A 6 12.26 -3.14 2.61
CA GLU A 6 12.98 -4.14 1.82
C GLU A 6 12.47 -5.58 2.03
N ASP A 7 11.84 -5.86 3.18
CA ASP A 7 11.29 -7.18 3.54
C ASP A 7 9.99 -7.49 2.79
N LEU A 8 9.32 -6.44 2.27
CA LEU A 8 8.13 -6.61 1.44
C LEU A 8 8.42 -7.42 0.18
N ASP A 9 7.39 -8.09 -0.32
CA ASP A 9 7.45 -8.83 -1.57
C ASP A 9 7.81 -7.88 -2.75
N PRO A 10 8.55 -8.37 -3.77
CA PRO A 10 8.93 -7.56 -4.92
C PRO A 10 7.74 -6.88 -5.63
N ASP A 11 6.61 -7.57 -5.76
CA ASP A 11 5.39 -7.06 -6.40
C ASP A 11 4.83 -5.85 -5.63
N SER A 12 4.67 -5.99 -4.31
CA SER A 12 4.25 -4.90 -3.42
C SER A 12 5.22 -3.72 -3.48
N LYS A 13 6.54 -3.96 -3.51
CA LYS A 13 7.54 -2.88 -3.61
C LYS A 13 7.45 -2.13 -4.93
N GLU A 14 7.25 -2.85 -6.05
CA GLU A 14 7.11 -2.22 -7.36
C GLU A 14 5.83 -1.39 -7.44
N PHE A 15 4.71 -1.92 -6.93
CA PHE A 15 3.45 -1.19 -6.85
C PHE A 15 3.59 0.09 -6.02
N LEU A 16 4.12 -0.03 -4.80
CA LEU A 16 4.32 1.10 -3.90
C LEU A 16 5.25 2.15 -4.52
N LYS A 17 6.38 1.76 -5.12
CA LYS A 17 7.27 2.72 -5.80
C LYS A 17 6.61 3.48 -6.94
N LYS A 18 5.68 2.84 -7.65
CA LYS A 18 5.01 3.40 -8.82
C LYS A 18 3.84 4.31 -8.44
N HIS A 19 3.08 3.93 -7.43
CA HIS A 19 1.80 4.57 -7.08
C HIS A 19 1.87 5.38 -5.80
N VAL A 20 2.68 4.96 -4.82
CA VAL A 20 2.82 5.59 -3.50
C VAL A 20 4.32 5.80 -3.22
N PRO A 21 5.03 6.67 -3.97
CA PRO A 21 6.49 6.79 -3.83
C PRO A 21 6.95 7.20 -2.43
N SER A 22 6.08 7.84 -1.65
CA SER A 22 6.30 8.15 -0.22
C SER A 22 6.52 6.90 0.64
N ALA A 23 5.94 5.75 0.25
CA ALA A 23 6.03 4.46 0.92
C ALA A 23 7.47 4.01 1.21
N VAL A 24 8.42 4.37 0.34
CA VAL A 24 9.83 4.01 0.50
C VAL A 24 10.51 4.73 1.67
N ASN A 25 9.91 5.85 2.12
CA ASN A 25 10.42 6.66 3.22
C ASN A 25 9.68 6.40 4.54
N CYS A 26 8.62 5.59 4.53
CA CYS A 26 7.88 5.22 5.73
C CYS A 26 8.81 4.47 6.70
N LYS A 27 8.86 4.94 7.95
CA LYS A 27 9.69 4.33 9.00
C LYS A 27 8.95 3.26 9.77
N SER A 28 7.64 3.23 9.63
CA SER A 28 6.73 2.35 10.34
C SER A 28 5.76 1.70 9.37
N LEU A 29 5.35 0.47 9.70
CA LEU A 29 4.32 -0.24 8.94
C LEU A 29 3.01 0.55 8.93
N ASP A 30 2.64 1.13 10.08
CA ASP A 30 1.42 1.92 10.24
C ASP A 30 1.40 3.13 9.30
N GLU A 31 2.52 3.85 9.19
CA GLU A 31 2.66 4.97 8.24
C GLU A 31 2.50 4.51 6.79
N LEU A 32 3.06 3.34 6.44
CA LEU A 32 2.89 2.78 5.11
C LEU A 32 1.43 2.40 4.82
N LEU A 33 0.78 1.73 5.77
CA LEU A 33 -0.61 1.30 5.64
C LEU A 33 -1.54 2.50 5.52
N LEU A 34 -1.29 3.56 6.30
CA LEU A 34 -2.05 4.81 6.19
C LEU A 34 -1.90 5.48 4.82
N GLU A 35 -0.68 5.58 4.29
CA GLU A 35 -0.44 6.15 2.95
C GLU A 35 -1.08 5.29 1.85
N LEU A 36 -1.08 3.97 2.01
CA LEU A 36 -1.70 3.06 1.06
C LEU A 36 -3.23 3.12 1.12
N ASP A 37 -3.82 3.26 2.31
CA ASP A 37 -5.27 3.44 2.50
C ASP A 37 -5.76 4.76 1.90
N ASP A 38 -5.04 5.87 2.14
CA ASP A 38 -5.29 7.16 1.50
C ASP A 38 -5.23 7.06 -0.03
N PHE A 39 -4.21 6.37 -0.56
CA PHE A 39 -4.11 6.12 -1.99
C PHE A 39 -5.30 5.29 -2.52
N ILE A 40 -5.68 4.20 -1.86
CA ILE A 40 -6.80 3.35 -2.29
C ILE A 40 -8.09 4.16 -2.36
N THR A 41 -8.41 4.90 -1.31
CA THR A 41 -9.63 5.73 -1.25
C THR A 41 -9.61 6.87 -2.26
N SER A 42 -8.43 7.46 -2.52
CA SER A 42 -8.24 8.50 -3.55
C SER A 42 -8.41 7.97 -4.99
N THR A 43 -8.27 6.66 -5.20
CA THR A 43 -8.47 6.02 -6.52
C THR A 43 -9.90 5.57 -6.79
N PHE A 44 -10.85 5.84 -5.88
CA PHE A 44 -12.25 5.52 -6.11
C PHE A 44 -12.81 6.42 -7.21
N ASP A 45 -13.81 5.90 -7.92
CA ASP A 45 -14.49 6.63 -8.98
C ASP A 45 -15.44 7.70 -8.39
N GLU A 46 -16.06 8.51 -9.25
CA GLU A 46 -16.99 9.58 -8.88
C GLU A 46 -18.26 9.08 -8.14
N ASN A 47 -18.48 7.77 -8.10
CA ASN A 47 -19.54 7.10 -7.33
C ASN A 47 -19.03 6.44 -6.02
N ASP A 48 -17.80 6.75 -5.59
CA ASP A 48 -17.13 6.09 -4.44
C ASP A 48 -16.96 4.56 -4.64
N GLU A 49 -16.95 4.11 -5.91
CA GLU A 49 -16.78 2.70 -6.25
C GLU A 49 -15.29 2.37 -6.43
N PRO A 50 -14.83 1.20 -5.92
CA PRO A 50 -13.45 0.77 -6.07
C PRO A 50 -13.14 0.48 -7.54
N THR A 51 -12.10 1.14 -8.04
CA THR A 51 -11.57 0.92 -9.38
C THR A 51 -10.64 -0.30 -9.42
N ALA A 52 -10.18 -0.68 -10.61
CA ALA A 52 -9.17 -1.72 -10.75
C ALA A 52 -7.91 -1.39 -9.93
N LEU A 53 -7.50 -0.12 -9.92
CA LEU A 53 -6.33 0.34 -9.19
C LEU A 53 -6.54 0.29 -7.68
N SER A 54 -7.74 0.61 -7.20
CA SER A 54 -8.09 0.50 -5.77
C SER A 54 -8.03 -0.94 -5.29
N ARG A 55 -8.51 -1.88 -6.11
CA ARG A 55 -8.44 -3.32 -5.82
C ARG A 55 -7.01 -3.85 -5.81
N GLU A 56 -6.16 -3.37 -6.71
CA GLU A 56 -4.73 -3.69 -6.68
C GLU A 56 -4.07 -3.15 -5.41
N GLY A 57 -4.38 -1.91 -5.02
CA GLY A 57 -3.92 -1.32 -3.76
C GLY A 57 -4.38 -2.11 -2.54
N GLU A 58 -5.66 -2.50 -2.48
CA GLU A 58 -6.22 -3.31 -1.39
C GLU A 58 -5.55 -4.69 -1.28
N ALA A 59 -5.27 -5.35 -2.41
CA ALA A 59 -4.55 -6.62 -2.42
C ALA A 59 -3.12 -6.47 -1.89
N VAL A 60 -2.44 -5.36 -2.20
CA VAL A 60 -1.12 -5.03 -1.64
C VAL A 60 -1.22 -4.74 -0.14
N TYR A 61 -2.25 -4.01 0.28
CA TYR A 61 -2.51 -3.71 1.70
C TYR A 61 -2.68 -4.99 2.51
N ASP A 62 -3.53 -5.91 2.06
CA ASP A 62 -3.80 -7.19 2.73
C ASP A 62 -2.53 -8.04 2.82
N ARG A 63 -1.75 -8.13 1.74
CA ARG A 63 -0.47 -8.85 1.75
C ARG A 63 0.51 -8.29 2.75
N ILE A 64 0.67 -6.96 2.79
CA ILE A 64 1.57 -6.30 3.71
C ILE A 64 1.10 -6.57 5.15
N TYR A 65 -0.17 -6.29 5.43
CA TYR A 65 -0.76 -6.49 6.76
C TYR A 65 -0.68 -7.95 7.24
N CYS A 66 -0.97 -8.93 6.36
CA CYS A 66 -0.93 -10.34 6.69
C CYS A 66 0.50 -10.90 6.84
N CYS A 67 1.48 -10.37 6.10
CA CYS A 67 2.86 -10.83 6.14
C CYS A 67 3.72 -10.12 7.20
N THR A 68 3.22 -9.07 7.87
CA THR A 68 3.93 -8.46 8.99
C THR A 68 3.41 -9.03 10.32
N PRO A 69 4.19 -9.88 11.03
CA PRO A 69 3.79 -10.44 12.32
C PRO A 69 3.83 -9.45 13.50
#